data_AF-A0A1W9QLV8-F1
#
_entry.id   AF-A0A1W9QLV8-F1
#
_cell.length_a   1.000
_cell.length_b   1.000
_cell.length_c   1.000
_cell.angle_alpha   90.00
_cell.angle_beta   90.00
_cell.angle_gamma   90.00
#
_symmetry.space_group_name_H-M   'P 1'
#
loop_
_entity.id
_entity.type
_entity.pdbx_description
1 polymer ?
#
loop_
_entity_poly.entity_id
_entity_poly.type
_entity_poly.pdbx_seq_one_letter_code
_entity_poly.pdbx_strand_id
1 'polypeptide(L)' 'MTILFIVAFLTGLAFGSFLNCLIYRLHNRKTIFGRSFCPKCGQKIRWYDNIPIISFIFLKARCRW' A
#
# COMPACT_ATOMS: atom_id res chain seq x y z
N MET A 1 -1.77 -13.86 -24.49
CA MET A 1 -0.48 -13.48 -23.86
C MET A 1 -0.58 -12.14 -23.14
N THR A 2 -0.93 -11.05 -23.82
CA THR A 2 -1.00 -9.69 -23.22
C THR A 2 -1.93 -9.57 -22.00
N ILE A 3 -3.15 -10.11 -22.09
CA ILE A 3 -4.13 -10.06 -20.98
C ILE A 3 -3.58 -10.77 -19.73
N LEU A 4 -2.92 -11.92 -19.91
CA LEU A 4 -2.32 -12.67 -18.82
C LEU A 4 -1.25 -11.84 -18.10
N PHE A 5 -0.39 -11.14 -18.84
CA PHE A 5 0.63 -10.25 -18.27
C PHE A 5 0.02 -9.07 -17.52
N ILE A 6 -1.05 -8.46 -18.05
CA ILE A 6 -1.74 -7.35 -17.38
C ILE A 6 -2.34 -7.83 -16.05
N VAL A 7 -3.02 -8.98 -16.05
CA VAL A 7 -3.60 -9.56 -14.84
C VAL A 7 -2.51 -9.87 -13.83
N ALA A 8 -1.44 -10.57 -14.24
CA ALA A 8 -0.32 -10.90 -13.38
C ALA A 8 0.33 -9.65 -12.76
N PHE A 9 0.49 -8.58 -13.54
CA PHE A 9 1.03 -7.31 -13.08
C PHE A 9 0.13 -6.64 -12.04
N LEU A 10 -1.18 -6.52 -12.31
CA LEU A 10 -2.14 -5.92 -11.37
C LEU A 10 -2.24 -6.71 -10.07
N THR A 11 -2.27 -8.05 -10.15
CA THR A 11 -2.26 -8.90 -8.95
C THR A 11 -0.95 -8.76 -8.20
N GLY A 12 0.18 -8.72 -8.89
CA GLY A 12 1.50 -8.54 -8.27
C GLY A 12 1.59 -7.22 -7.49
N LEU A 13 1.07 -6.12 -8.05
CA LEU A 13 1.01 -4.83 -7.36
C LEU A 13 0.13 -4.87 -6.11
N ALA A 14 -1.04 -5.51 -6.19
CA ALA A 14 -1.95 -5.64 -5.06
C ALA A 14 -1.32 -6.48 -3.93
N PHE A 15 -0.75 -7.65 -4.27
CA PHE A 15 -0.06 -8.52 -3.30
C PHE A 15 1.17 -7.84 -2.70
N GLY A 16 2.02 -7.20 -3.51
CA GLY A 16 3.19 -6.48 -3.03
C GLY A 16 2.84 -5.36 -2.05
N SER A 17 1.81 -4.57 -2.36
CA SER A 17 1.33 -3.50 -1.48
C SER A 17 0.80 -4.06 -0.14
N PHE A 18 0.01 -5.14 -0.19
CA PHE A 18 -0.51 -5.79 1.01
C PHE A 18 0.60 -6.41 1.87
N LEU A 19 1.54 -7.15 1.27
CA LEU A 19 2.64 -7.79 1.99
C LEU A 19 3.52 -6.77 2.71
N ASN A 20 3.80 -5.63 2.08
CA ASN A 20 4.55 -4.55 2.73
C ASN A 20 3.84 -4.02 4.00
N CYS A 21 2.53 -3.83 3.93
CA CYS A 21 1.71 -3.45 5.09
C CYS A 21 1.68 -4.55 6.16
N LEU A 22 1.55 -5.81 5.75
CA LEU A 22 1.52 -6.97 6.64
C LEU A 22 2.83 -7.13 7.41
N ILE A 23 3.97 -7.06 6.73
CA ILE A 23 5.30 -7.15 7.33
C ILE A 23 5.49 -6.05 8.37
N TYR A 24 5.13 -4.80 8.04
CA TYR A 24 5.19 -3.68 8.97
C TYR A 24 4.32 -3.91 10.21
N ARG A 25 3.09 -4.41 10.04
CA ARG A 25 2.18 -4.66 11.17
C ARG A 25 2.65 -5.83 12.04
N LEU A 26 3.11 -6.91 11.44
CA LEU A 26 3.62 -8.08 12.14
C LEU A 26 4.84 -7.73 12.99
N HIS A 27 5.79 -6.98 12.41
CA HIS A 27 6.98 -6.49 13.12
C HIS A 27 6.61 -5.64 14.34
N ASN A 28 5.58 -4.79 14.22
CA ASN A 28 5.14 -3.91 15.30
C ASN A 28 4.03 -4.50 16.19
N ARG A 29 3.72 -5.80 16.06
CA ARG A 29 2.66 -6.50 16.84
C ARG A 29 1.29 -5.80 16.74
N LYS A 30 0.99 -5.19 15.59
CA LYS A 30 -0.28 -4.49 15.32
C LYS A 30 -1.28 -5.42 14.64
N THR A 31 -2.57 -5.20 14.89
CA THR A 31 -3.65 -5.97 14.26
C THR A 31 -3.73 -5.68 12.76
N ILE A 32 -4.12 -6.70 11.97
CA ILE A 32 -4.28 -6.60 10.51
C ILE A 32 -5.57 -5.83 10.15
N PHE A 33 -6.62 -5.98 10.96
CA PHE A 33 -7.95 -5.39 10.74
C PHE A 33 -8.04 -3.87 11.00
N GLY A 34 -6.93 -3.19 11.30
CA GLY A 34 -6.91 -1.74 11.50
C GLY A 34 -6.82 -0.96 10.18
N ARG A 35 -7.34 0.29 10.16
CA ARG A 35 -7.17 1.19 9.00
C ARG A 35 -5.70 1.44 8.67
N SER A 36 -5.38 1.67 7.39
CA SER A 36 -4.05 2.13 6.96
C SER A 36 -3.74 3.50 7.57
N PHE A 37 -2.52 3.67 8.06
CA PHE A 37 -2.02 4.92 8.66
C PHE A 37 -0.55 5.11 8.28
N CYS A 38 -0.09 6.36 8.29
CA CYS A 38 1.32 6.64 8.07
C CYS A 38 2.13 6.30 9.33
N PRO A 39 3.21 5.50 9.22
CA PRO A 39 4.03 5.14 10.38
C PRO A 39 4.84 6.33 10.96
N LYS A 40 5.02 7.42 10.20
CA LYS A 40 5.78 8.60 10.63
C LYS A 40 4.92 9.62 11.38
N CYS A 41 3.80 10.05 10.79
CA CYS A 41 2.94 11.08 11.37
C CYS A 41 1.69 10.52 12.08
N GLY A 42 1.40 9.23 11.98
CA GLY A 42 0.26 8.58 12.63
C GLY A 42 -1.11 8.86 12.00
N GLN A 43 -1.19 9.75 11.00
CA GLN A 43 -2.44 10.09 10.31
C GLN A 43 -2.98 8.91 9.50
N LYS A 44 -4.32 8.79 9.43
CA LYS A 44 -5.00 7.75 8.65
C LYS A 44 -4.83 8.03 7.15
N ILE A 45 -4.47 7.01 6.38
CA ILE A 45 -4.29 7.11 4.93
C ILE A 45 -5.67 7.03 4.27
N ARG A 46 -5.95 7.93 3.34
CA ARG A 46 -7.20 7.93 2.56
C ARG A 46 -7.17 6.76 1.56
N TRP A 47 -8.33 6.22 1.21
CA TRP A 47 -8.42 5.02 0.36
C TRP A 47 -7.70 5.19 -0.98
N TYR A 48 -7.75 6.38 -1.59
CA TYR A 48 -7.10 6.66 -2.87
C TYR A 48 -5.57 6.82 -2.75
N ASP A 49 -5.05 7.17 -1.58
CA ASP A 49 -3.61 7.22 -1.33
C ASP A 49 -3.02 5.79 -1.15
N ASN A 50 -3.86 4.77 -0.97
CA ASN A 50 -3.44 3.36 -0.96
C ASN A 50 -3.37 2.73 -2.37
N ILE A 51 -3.74 3.44 -3.44
CA ILE A 51 -3.70 2.90 -4.81
C ILE A 51 -2.23 2.80 -5.28
N PRO A 52 -1.68 1.59 -5.50
CA PRO A 52 -0.28 1.41 -5.89
C PRO A 52 0.07 2.19 -7.16
N ILE A 53 1.34 2.61 -7.27
CA ILE A 53 1.90 3.40 -8.39
C ILE A 53 1.32 4.82 -8.50
N ILE A 54 0.00 4.97 -8.62
CA ILE A 54 -0.67 6.26 -8.82
C ILE A 54 -0.38 7.18 -7.64
N SER A 55 -0.70 6.74 -6.41
CA SER A 55 -0.46 7.56 -5.22
C SER A 55 1.03 7.82 -5.00
N PHE A 56 1.89 6.85 -5.31
CA PHE A 56 3.34 6.96 -5.17
C PHE A 56 3.93 8.07 -6.06
N ILE A 57 3.47 8.16 -7.32
CA ILE A 57 3.89 9.18 -8.28
C ILE A 57 3.41 10.57 -7.81
N PHE A 58 2.13 10.70 -7.47
CA PHE A 58 1.57 12.00 -7.04
C PHE A 58 2.15 12.50 -5.71
N LEU A 59 2.38 11.60 -4.75
CA LEU A 59 2.95 11.93 -3.45
C LEU A 59 4.49 12.00 -3.48
N LYS A 60 5.13 11.63 -4.59
CA LYS A 60 6.60 11.59 -4.75
C LYS A 60 7.29 10.82 -3.62
N ALA A 61 6.74 9.65 -3.27
CA ALA A 61 7.21 8.83 -2.15
C ALA A 61 7.20 9.51 -0.76
N ARG A 62 6.41 10.58 -0.57
CA ARG A 62 6.29 11.29 0.71
C ARG A 62 4.95 11.02 1.38
N CYS A 63 4.88 11.27 2.68
CA CYS A 63 3.58 11.37 3.33
C CYS A 63 2.89 12.65 2.85
N ARG A 64 1.55 12.60 2.74
CA ARG A 64 0.71 13.75 2.46
C ARG A 64 0.65 14.74 3.64
N TRP A 65 0.98 14.27 4.85
CA TRP A 65 0.88 14.99 6.12
C TRP A 65 2.21 14.94 6.87
#